data_AF-A0A067R417-F1
#
_entry.id   AF-A0A067R417-F1
#
_cell.length_a   1.000
_cell.length_b   1.000
_cell.length_c   1.000
_cell.angle_alpha   90.00
_cell.angle_beta   90.00
_cell.angle_gamma   90.00
#
_symmetry.space_group_name_H-M   'P 1'
#
loop_
_entity.id
_entity.type
_entity.pdbx_description
1 polymer ?
#
loop_
_entity_poly.entity_id
_entity_poly.type
_entity_poly.pdbx_seq_one_letter_code
_entity_poly.pdbx_strand_id
1 'polypeptide(L)' 'MKNPLRGHRFPDSDALHDAVREWVRDTPKQWFREAIRKLPERWRRCINLQGEYVEWAEV' A
#
# COMPACT_ATOMS: atom_id res chain seq x y z
N MET A 1 1.83 5.21 -1.91
CA MET A 1 2.26 5.29 -3.32
C MET A 1 1.16 5.65 -4.32
N LYS A 2 -0.05 5.06 -4.29
CA LYS A 2 -1.10 5.34 -5.31
C LYS A 2 -1.48 6.83 -5.42
N ASN A 3 -1.65 7.54 -4.30
CA ASN A 3 -2.05 8.95 -4.31
C ASN A 3 -0.96 9.89 -4.86
N PRO A 4 0.31 9.83 -4.42
CA PRO A 4 1.34 10.75 -4.91
C PRO A 4 1.67 10.58 -6.39
N LEU A 5 1.53 9.38 -6.95
CA LEU A 5 1.82 9.13 -8.37
C LEU A 5 0.60 9.35 -9.29
N ARG A 6 -0.60 9.43 -8.72
CA ARG A 6 -1.83 9.55 -9.52
C ARG A 6 -1.81 10.86 -10.32
N GLY A 7 -2.17 10.78 -11.60
CA GLY A 7 -2.30 11.95 -12.48
C GLY A 7 -0.99 12.50 -13.04
N HIS A 8 0.16 11.99 -12.59
CA HIS A 8 1.46 12.38 -13.14
C HIS A 8 1.76 11.59 -14.41
N ARG A 9 2.29 12.27 -15.43
CA ARG A 9 2.87 11.64 -16.62
C ARG A 9 4.38 11.77 -16.54
N PHE A 10 5.07 10.65 -16.72
CA PHE A 10 6.52 10.60 -16.74
C PHE A 10 7.00 10.51 -18.18
N PRO A 11 8.06 11.24 -18.57
CA PRO A 11 8.58 11.23 -19.94
C PRO A 11 9.22 9.89 -20.31
N ASP A 12 9.76 9.17 -19.33
CA ASP A 12 10.42 7.89 -19.48
C ASP A 12 10.39 7.08 -18.16
N SER A 13 10.94 5.87 -18.20
CA SER A 13 11.01 4.95 -17.06
C SER A 13 11.97 5.44 -15.97
N ASP A 14 13.02 6.18 -16.32
CA ASP A 14 14.01 6.65 -15.35
C ASP A 14 13.42 7.75 -14.47
N ALA A 15 12.67 8.68 -15.07
CA ALA A 15 11.90 9.69 -14.35
C ALA A 15 10.85 9.07 -13.42
N LEU A 16 10.20 7.97 -13.83
CA LEU A 16 9.29 7.22 -12.95
C LEU A 16 10.06 6.57 -11.78
N HIS A 17 11.20 5.93 -12.05
CA HIS A 17 12.02 5.31 -11.02
C HIS A 17 12.50 6.30 -9.97
N ASP A 18 12.93 7.48 -10.40
CA ASP A 18 13.40 8.52 -9.50
C ASP A 18 12.27 9.06 -8.62
N ALA A 19 11.08 9.29 -9.18
CA ALA A 19 9.91 9.68 -8.40
C ALA A 19 9.49 8.62 -7.37
N VAL A 20 9.57 7.33 -7.72
CA VAL A 20 9.30 6.23 -6.78
C VAL A 20 10.37 6.17 -5.68
N ARG A 21 11.65 6.29 -6.04
CA ARG A 21 12.76 6.28 -5.07
C ARG A 21 12.66 7.43 -4.09
N GLU A 22 12.36 8.62 -4.57
CA GLU A 22 12.11 9.80 -3.75
C GLU A 22 10.95 9.57 -2.79
N TRP A 23 9.81 9.08 -3.30
CA TRP A 23 8.65 8.78 -2.44
C TRP A 23 9.00 7.78 -1.33
N VAL A 24 9.76 6.72 -1.65
CA VAL A 24 10.18 5.72 -0.66
C VAL A 24 11.13 6.33 0.37
N ARG A 25 12.10 7.14 -0.07
CA ARG A 25 13.08 7.82 0.80
C ARG A 25 12.39 8.76 1.79
N ASP A 26 11.40 9.50 1.32
CA ASP A 26 10.70 10.51 2.11
C ASP A 26 9.61 9.88 3.00
N THR A 27 9.23 8.63 2.74
CA THR A 27 8.25 7.91 3.56
C THR A 27 8.85 7.56 4.93
N PRO A 28 8.22 7.96 6.05
CA PRO A 28 8.72 7.64 7.37
C PRO A 28 8.81 6.12 7.60
N LYS A 29 9.90 5.66 8.23
CA LYS A 29 10.07 4.23 8.59
C LYS A 29 8.88 3.67 9.40
N GLN A 30 8.27 4.53 10.21
CA GLN A 30 7.10 4.18 11.01
C GLN A 30 5.90 3.76 10.15
N TRP A 31 5.72 4.36 8.96
CA TRP A 31 4.64 4.01 8.04
C TRP A 31 4.70 2.55 7.60
N PHE A 32 5.90 2.07 7.24
CA PHE A 32 6.12 0.66 6.90
C PHE A 32 5.94 -0.25 8.11
N ARG A 33 6.44 0.17 9.28
CA ARG A 33 6.32 -0.59 10.53
C ARG A 33 4.86 -0.80 10.92
N GLU A 34 4.04 0.24 10.82
CA GLU A 34 2.59 0.17 11.08
C GLU A 34 1.88 -0.73 10.07
N ALA A 35 2.24 -0.65 8.78
CA ALA A 35 1.67 -1.51 7.76
C ALA A 35 1.92 -3.01 8.07
N ILE A 36 3.14 -3.37 8.48
CA ILE A 36 3.48 -4.75 8.87
C ILE A 36 2.73 -5.17 10.14
N ARG A 37 2.62 -4.27 11.13
CA ARG A 37 1.89 -4.55 12.38
C ARG A 37 0.39 -4.78 12.19
N LYS A 38 -0.20 -4.35 11.07
CA LYS A 38 -1.60 -4.64 10.73
C LYS A 38 -1.84 -6.06 10.21
N LEU A 39 -0.79 -6.83 9.89
CA LEU A 39 -0.94 -8.19 9.33
C LEU A 39 -1.71 -9.16 10.25
N PRO A 40 -1.44 -9.26 11.56
CA PRO A 40 -2.17 -10.18 12.45
C PRO A 40 -3.68 -9.92 12.46
N GLU A 41 -4.09 -8.65 12.46
CA GLU A 41 -5.50 -8.26 12.38
C GLU A 41 -6.12 -8.68 11.04
N ARG A 42 -5.41 -8.43 9.93
CA ARG A 42 -5.88 -8.84 8.59
C ARG A 42 -6.03 -10.35 8.46
N TRP A 43 -5.09 -11.13 9.01
CA TRP A 43 -5.20 -12.59 9.05
C TRP A 43 -6.39 -13.05 9.89
N ARG A 44 -6.64 -12.42 11.03
CA ARG A 44 -7.82 -12.72 11.86
C ARG A 44 -9.11 -12.49 11.07
N ARG A 45 -9.22 -11.37 10.35
CA ARG A 45 -10.39 -11.09 9.50
C ARG A 45 -10.56 -12.12 8.39
N CYS A 46 -9.47 -12.50 7.71
CA CYS A 46 -9.49 -13.55 6.69
C CYS A 46 -10.06 -14.88 7.22
N ILE A 47 -9.63 -15.30 8.41
CA ILE A 47 -10.18 -16.52 9.05
C ILE A 47 -11.67 -16.37 9.35
N ASN A 48 -12.08 -15.24 9.95
CA ASN A 48 -13.47 -15.00 10.31
C ASN A 48 -14.40 -14.95 9.09
N LEU A 49 -13.89 -14.47 7.95
CA LEU A 49 -14.61 -14.40 6.68
C LEU A 49 -14.43 -15.67 5.83
N GLN A 50 -13.85 -16.73 6.39
CA GLN A 50 -13.61 -17.99 5.68
C GLN A 50 -12.85 -17.83 4.35
N GLY A 51 -11.97 -16.82 4.29
CA GLY A 51 -11.20 -16.48 3.10
C GLY A 51 -11.85 -15.43 2.18
N GLU A 52 -13.07 -14.98 2.46
CA GLU A 52 -13.72 -13.92 1.67
C GLU A 52 -13.06 -12.55 1.89
N TYR A 53 -13.18 -11.70 0.87
CA TYR A 53 -12.72 -10.31 0.97
C TYR A 53 -13.60 -9.53 1.94
N VAL A 54 -12.95 -8.71 2.79
CA VAL A 54 -13.63 -7.84 3.75
C VAL A 54 -14.63 -6.90 3.07
N GLU A 55 -14.33 -6.44 1.85
CA GLU A 55 -15.20 -5.51 1.10
C GLU A 55 -16.49 -6.17 0.58
N TRP A 56 -16.57 -7.51 0.54
CA TRP A 56 -17.70 -8.25 -0.02
C TRP A 56 -18.53 -8.97 1.06
N ALA A 57 -17.99 -9.14 2.26
CA ALA A 57 -18.67 -9.82 3.36
C ALA A 57 -19.63 -8.92 4.17
N GLU A 58 -19.60 -7.60 3.96
CA GLU A 58 -20.49 -6.62 4.61
C GLU A 58 -21.61 -6.11 3.68
N VAL A 59 -21.86 -6.80 2.56
CA VAL A 59 -22.99 -6.59 1.63
C VAL A 59 -23.97 -7.74 1.76
#